data_AF-A0A8H5ME90-F1
#
_entry.id   AF-A0A8H5ME90-F1
#
_cell.length_a   1.000
_cell.length_b   1.000
_cell.length_c   1.000
_cell.angle_alpha   90.00
_cell.angle_beta   90.00
_cell.angle_gamma   90.00
#
_symmetry.space_group_name_H-M   'P 1'
#
loop_
_entity.id
_entity.type
_entity.pdbx_description
1 polymer ?
#
loop_
_entity_poly.entity_id
_entity_poly.type
_entity_poly.pdbx_seq_one_letter_code
_entity_poly.pdbx_strand_id
1 'polypeptide(L)'
;MLKLDDESLEYLAFYPDALDPLKNLSCIDLIGSTLLSSELLETINAHTSASTIFFVPNLQSTDDVAFPPEKITVLRGEYWDLAHSPRAQSMNIVALEVTRHDYLDPDSFGCQAYRGLQEVHLDDQCAPITWLPNFALNHPLLNKIVFNFEAGWYSIFHHPPFPDFNITDYRYRLHQLTLTYTSPSSATLKGGPFKDWHISAVKIALHNSTIEVLALVGDAFPELDTLFIDLSKATQDDDSAFDLEYHSDDLVEVLIRFHHLRTIRSNSLFLFAQVPSTAPRSPPPSDCPGRPHPGTPGSHQLENQADSDVRSCVSRIALTVPSLQNVLVREVVPQGLESENGSLLEGRLEVRDGDRSVTGQLLRKPLS
;
A
#
# COMPACT_ATOMS: atom_id res chain seq x y z
N MET A 1 -4.64 -27.10 2.98
CA MET A 1 -5.40 -26.05 2.28
C MET A 1 -5.55 -26.49 0.85
N LEU A 2 -6.79 -26.54 0.34
CA LEU A 2 -7.10 -26.87 -1.05
C LEU A 2 -7.62 -25.60 -1.73
N LYS A 3 -7.02 -25.20 -2.84
CA LYS A 3 -7.51 -24.09 -3.66
C LYS A 3 -8.31 -24.67 -4.81
N LEU A 4 -9.51 -24.16 -5.02
CA LEU A 4 -10.40 -24.61 -6.09
C LEU A 4 -10.72 -23.43 -7.00
N ASP A 5 -10.50 -23.61 -8.29
CA ASP A 5 -11.00 -22.72 -9.33
C ASP A 5 -12.38 -23.21 -9.82
N ASP A 6 -13.01 -22.44 -10.71
CA ASP A 6 -14.34 -22.76 -11.23
C ASP A 6 -14.40 -24.14 -11.90
N GLU A 7 -13.36 -24.57 -12.64
CA GLU A 7 -13.29 -25.90 -13.25
C GLU A 7 -13.24 -27.02 -12.19
N SER A 8 -12.46 -26.82 -11.13
CA SER A 8 -12.40 -27.76 -10.00
C SER A 8 -13.73 -27.83 -9.24
N LEU A 9 -14.45 -26.71 -9.13
CA LEU A 9 -15.76 -26.65 -8.50
C LEU A 9 -16.83 -27.35 -9.34
N GLU A 10 -16.80 -27.19 -10.66
CA GLU A 10 -17.65 -27.97 -11.57
C GLU A 10 -17.39 -29.47 -11.43
N TYR A 11 -16.10 -29.88 -11.40
CA TYR A 11 -15.75 -31.27 -11.18
C TYR A 11 -16.29 -31.81 -9.85
N LEU A 12 -16.17 -31.03 -8.76
CA LEU A 12 -16.70 -31.40 -7.45
C LEU A 12 -18.22 -31.48 -7.43
N ALA A 13 -18.92 -30.65 -8.21
CA ALA A 13 -20.36 -30.75 -8.36
C ALA A 13 -20.78 -32.08 -9.01
N PHE A 14 -19.99 -32.62 -9.95
CA PHE A 14 -20.23 -33.93 -10.55
C PHE A 14 -19.74 -35.11 -9.70
N TYR A 15 -18.72 -34.89 -8.86
CA TYR A 15 -18.05 -35.93 -8.08
C TYR A 15 -17.85 -35.48 -6.62
N PRO A 16 -18.92 -35.40 -5.80
CA PRO A 16 -18.84 -34.91 -4.43
C PRO A 16 -17.92 -35.75 -3.53
N ASP A 17 -17.86 -37.06 -3.78
CA ASP A 17 -17.02 -38.01 -3.04
C ASP A 17 -15.50 -37.78 -3.27
N ALA A 18 -15.12 -36.91 -4.21
CA ALA A 18 -13.71 -36.61 -4.48
C ALA A 18 -13.01 -35.91 -3.30
N LEU A 19 -13.77 -35.35 -2.34
CA LEU A 19 -13.21 -34.78 -1.11
C LEU A 19 -12.87 -35.84 -0.05
N ASP A 20 -13.56 -36.99 -0.02
CA ASP A 20 -13.41 -38.02 1.02
C ASP A 20 -11.97 -38.51 1.28
N PRO A 21 -11.10 -38.65 0.26
CA PRO A 21 -9.72 -39.06 0.49
C PRO A 21 -8.90 -38.01 1.26
N LEU A 22 -9.33 -36.74 1.30
CA LEU A 22 -8.59 -35.60 1.84
C LEU A 22 -8.77 -35.45 3.36
N LYS A 23 -8.42 -36.50 4.11
CA LYS A 23 -8.64 -36.58 5.57
C LYS A 23 -7.99 -35.45 6.40
N ASN A 24 -6.98 -34.76 5.86
CA ASN A 24 -6.28 -33.65 6.50
C ASN A 24 -6.69 -32.27 5.95
N LEU A 25 -7.78 -32.20 5.19
CA LEU A 25 -8.29 -30.95 4.63
C LEU A 25 -8.90 -30.09 5.74
N SER A 26 -8.15 -29.11 6.23
CA SER A 26 -8.62 -28.15 7.25
C SER A 26 -9.33 -26.94 6.65
N CYS A 27 -8.98 -26.58 5.42
CA CYS A 27 -9.40 -25.34 4.77
C CYS A 27 -9.55 -25.48 3.26
N ILE A 28 -10.62 -24.89 2.73
CA ILE A 28 -10.88 -24.75 1.29
C ILE A 28 -10.85 -23.26 0.93
N ASP A 29 -10.09 -22.92 -0.11
CA ASP A 29 -9.96 -21.57 -0.65
C ASP A 29 -10.75 -21.47 -1.96
N LEU A 30 -11.80 -20.63 -1.92
CA LEU A 30 -12.73 -20.35 -3.02
C LEU A 30 -12.57 -18.89 -3.51
N ILE A 31 -11.42 -18.26 -3.27
CA ILE A 31 -11.16 -16.89 -3.71
C ILE A 31 -11.15 -16.82 -5.24
N GLY A 32 -12.01 -15.96 -5.78
CA GLY A 32 -12.13 -15.72 -7.22
C GLY A 32 -13.05 -16.70 -7.94
N SER A 33 -13.65 -17.65 -7.22
CA SER A 33 -14.65 -18.55 -7.77
C SER A 33 -16.00 -17.86 -7.91
N THR A 34 -16.65 -18.05 -9.05
CA THR A 34 -17.98 -17.49 -9.33
C THR A 34 -19.08 -18.54 -9.21
N LEU A 35 -18.71 -19.82 -9.24
CA LEU A 35 -19.63 -20.95 -9.21
C LEU A 35 -19.77 -21.50 -7.80
N LEU A 36 -20.74 -20.99 -7.04
CA LEU A 36 -21.16 -21.60 -5.78
C LEU A 36 -22.62 -21.99 -5.84
N SER A 37 -22.86 -23.30 -5.93
CA SER A 37 -24.18 -23.89 -5.73
C SER A 37 -24.37 -24.29 -4.26
N SER A 38 -25.63 -24.38 -3.84
CA SER A 38 -26.00 -24.95 -2.54
C SER A 38 -25.44 -26.37 -2.35
N GLU A 39 -25.51 -27.19 -3.40
CA GLU A 39 -25.05 -28.60 -3.43
C GLU A 39 -23.55 -28.71 -3.16
N LEU A 40 -22.76 -27.79 -3.71
CA LEU A 40 -21.31 -27.76 -3.51
C LEU A 40 -20.96 -27.34 -2.08
N LEU A 41 -21.66 -26.34 -1.54
CA LEU A 41 -21.48 -25.92 -0.15
C LEU A 41 -21.89 -27.02 0.84
N GLU A 42 -22.96 -27.76 0.55
CA GLU A 42 -23.38 -28.92 1.34
C GLU A 42 -22.33 -30.05 1.30
N THR A 43 -21.80 -30.33 0.12
CA THR A 43 -20.72 -31.31 -0.09
C THR A 43 -19.49 -30.92 0.73
N ILE A 44 -19.08 -29.65 0.67
CA ILE A 44 -17.96 -29.14 1.45
C ILE A 44 -18.27 -29.22 2.97
N ASN A 45 -19.50 -28.90 3.38
CA ASN A 45 -19.88 -28.95 4.80
C ASN A 45 -19.88 -30.36 5.37
N ALA A 46 -20.28 -31.34 4.57
CA ALA A 46 -20.31 -32.75 4.94
C ALA A 46 -18.90 -33.30 5.21
N HIS A 47 -17.86 -32.67 4.66
CA HIS A 47 -16.48 -33.08 4.89
C HIS A 47 -16.05 -32.83 6.34
N THR A 48 -15.93 -33.92 7.11
CA THR A 48 -15.71 -33.89 8.57
C THR A 48 -14.46 -33.15 9.05
N SER A 49 -13.41 -33.08 8.24
CA SER A 49 -12.17 -32.37 8.62
C SER A 49 -12.14 -30.89 8.20
N ALA A 50 -13.01 -30.47 7.27
CA ALA A 50 -12.99 -29.12 6.75
C ALA A 50 -13.66 -28.18 7.75
N SER A 51 -12.87 -27.25 8.29
CA SER A 51 -13.29 -26.36 9.38
C SER A 51 -13.50 -24.92 8.95
N THR A 52 -12.84 -24.50 7.86
CA THR A 52 -12.82 -23.11 7.39
C THR A 52 -12.94 -23.07 5.87
N ILE A 53 -13.78 -22.18 5.36
CA ILE A 53 -13.85 -21.84 3.93
C ILE A 53 -13.44 -20.38 3.77
N PHE A 54 -12.45 -20.10 2.92
CA PHE A 54 -12.16 -18.74 2.50
C PHE A 54 -13.01 -18.37 1.29
N PHE A 55 -13.72 -17.26 1.39
CA PHE A 55 -14.65 -16.82 0.37
C PHE A 55 -14.54 -15.31 0.13
N VAL A 56 -14.69 -14.88 -1.13
CA VAL A 56 -14.86 -13.48 -1.52
C VAL A 56 -16.27 -13.35 -2.10
N PRO A 57 -17.16 -12.56 -1.48
CA PRO A 57 -18.58 -12.72 -1.70
C PRO A 57 -19.10 -12.03 -2.95
N ASN A 58 -20.09 -12.68 -3.55
CA ASN A 58 -21.36 -12.05 -3.91
C ASN A 58 -22.45 -12.74 -3.06
N LEU A 59 -22.71 -12.22 -1.85
CA LEU A 59 -23.48 -12.93 -0.80
C LEU A 59 -24.96 -13.10 -1.12
N GLN A 60 -25.48 -12.34 -2.08
CA GLN A 60 -26.90 -12.35 -2.45
C GLN A 60 -27.41 -13.73 -2.89
N SER A 61 -26.52 -14.63 -3.34
CA SER A 61 -26.88 -16.00 -3.76
C SER A 61 -26.89 -17.03 -2.64
N THR A 62 -26.40 -16.69 -1.43
CA THR A 62 -26.12 -17.67 -0.38
C THR A 62 -27.18 -17.74 0.72
N ASP A 63 -28.16 -16.83 0.73
CA ASP A 63 -29.14 -16.74 1.82
C ASP A 63 -30.03 -18.00 1.96
N ASP A 64 -30.21 -18.78 0.88
CA ASP A 64 -31.02 -20.01 0.89
C ASP A 64 -30.26 -21.29 1.31
N VAL A 65 -28.94 -21.23 1.54
CA VAL A 65 -28.11 -22.45 1.73
C VAL A 65 -28.04 -22.86 3.20
N ALA A 66 -28.30 -24.13 3.55
CA ALA A 66 -28.21 -24.63 4.94
C ALA A 66 -26.76 -24.79 5.48
N PHE A 67 -25.83 -23.92 5.09
CA PHE A 67 -24.43 -23.96 5.51
C PHE A 67 -24.20 -23.23 6.86
N PRO A 68 -23.46 -23.79 7.82
CA PRO A 68 -23.17 -23.11 9.09
C PRO A 68 -22.29 -21.87 8.86
N PRO A 69 -22.82 -20.65 9.06
CA PRO A 69 -22.12 -19.40 8.73
C PRO A 69 -20.79 -19.24 9.50
N GLU A 70 -20.68 -19.83 10.70
CA GLU A 70 -19.48 -19.78 11.53
C GLU A 70 -18.25 -20.48 10.94
N LYS A 71 -18.43 -21.36 9.95
CA LYS A 71 -17.34 -22.00 9.21
C LYS A 71 -16.85 -21.16 8.02
N ILE A 72 -17.57 -20.09 7.66
CA ILE A 72 -17.22 -19.21 6.54
C ILE A 72 -16.32 -18.10 7.06
N THR A 73 -15.14 -17.96 6.45
CA THR A 73 -14.28 -16.81 6.61
C THR A 73 -14.28 -15.96 5.34
N VAL A 74 -14.86 -14.78 5.43
CA VAL A 74 -14.83 -13.77 4.37
C VAL A 74 -13.55 -12.96 4.52
N LEU A 75 -12.62 -13.09 3.58
CA LEU A 75 -11.34 -12.37 3.68
C LEU A 75 -11.50 -10.88 3.46
N ARG A 76 -12.37 -10.50 2.52
CA ARG A 76 -12.79 -9.14 2.24
C ARG A 76 -14.21 -9.19 1.70
N GLY A 77 -15.11 -8.40 2.27
CA GLY A 77 -16.48 -8.28 1.77
C GLY A 77 -16.93 -6.83 1.72
N GLU A 78 -17.77 -6.52 0.73
CA GLU A 78 -18.38 -5.21 0.62
C GLU A 78 -19.44 -5.02 1.72
N TYR A 79 -19.39 -3.86 2.37
CA TYR A 79 -20.31 -3.52 3.46
C TYR A 79 -21.77 -3.58 3.03
N TRP A 80 -22.10 -3.12 1.82
CA TRP A 80 -23.49 -3.12 1.36
C TRP A 80 -24.07 -4.53 1.34
N ASP A 81 -23.34 -5.50 0.80
CA ASP A 81 -23.81 -6.89 0.77
C ASP A 81 -23.87 -7.51 2.18
N LEU A 82 -22.89 -7.19 3.03
CA LEU A 82 -22.81 -7.73 4.39
C LEU A 82 -23.87 -7.16 5.33
N ALA A 83 -24.14 -5.84 5.26
CA ALA A 83 -25.10 -5.17 6.13
C ALA A 83 -26.54 -5.64 5.89
N HIS A 84 -26.84 -6.11 4.68
CA HIS A 84 -28.17 -6.61 4.30
C HIS A 84 -28.33 -8.12 4.43
N SER A 85 -27.25 -8.87 4.71
CA SER A 85 -27.33 -10.30 4.96
C SER A 85 -27.37 -10.60 6.47
N PRO A 86 -28.48 -11.14 7.01
CA PRO A 86 -28.55 -11.55 8.42
C PRO A 86 -27.46 -12.56 8.81
N ARG A 87 -26.95 -13.32 7.83
CA ARG A 87 -25.93 -14.35 8.04
C ARG A 87 -24.54 -13.77 8.25
N ALA A 88 -24.26 -12.59 7.72
CA ALA A 88 -22.96 -11.94 7.82
C ALA A 88 -22.52 -11.78 9.29
N GLN A 89 -23.46 -11.52 10.20
CA GLN A 89 -23.18 -11.40 11.65
C GLN A 89 -22.63 -12.69 12.28
N SER A 90 -22.94 -13.84 11.69
CA SER A 90 -22.47 -15.14 12.17
C SER A 90 -21.21 -15.63 11.45
N MET A 91 -20.83 -15.00 10.33
CA MET A 91 -19.61 -15.30 9.59
C MET A 91 -18.38 -14.64 10.21
N ASN A 92 -17.20 -15.17 9.88
CA ASN A 92 -15.93 -14.59 10.28
C ASN A 92 -15.43 -13.64 9.17
N ILE A 93 -15.61 -12.34 9.33
CA ILE A 93 -15.24 -11.32 8.32
C ILE A 93 -13.90 -10.72 8.73
N VAL A 94 -12.87 -10.87 7.91
CA VAL A 94 -11.51 -10.38 8.21
C VAL A 94 -11.35 -8.92 7.82
N ALA A 95 -11.83 -8.56 6.63
CA ALA A 95 -11.80 -7.19 6.13
C ALA A 95 -13.16 -6.75 5.58
N LEU A 96 -13.49 -5.48 5.82
CA LEU A 96 -14.69 -4.83 5.31
C LEU A 96 -14.32 -3.75 4.32
N GLU A 97 -15.00 -3.68 3.18
CA GLU A 97 -14.82 -2.64 2.16
C GLU A 97 -16.05 -1.75 2.09
N VAL A 98 -15.87 -0.44 2.26
CA VAL A 98 -16.95 0.55 2.28
C VAL A 98 -16.71 1.55 1.17
N THR A 99 -17.48 1.42 0.09
CA THR A 99 -17.32 2.22 -1.13
C THR A 99 -18.15 3.50 -1.14
N ARG A 100 -19.06 3.68 -0.18
CA ARG A 100 -19.90 4.88 -0.09
C ARG A 100 -19.94 5.45 1.32
N HIS A 101 -19.88 6.77 1.41
CA HIS A 101 -19.80 7.50 2.68
C HIS A 101 -21.13 7.61 3.43
N ASP A 102 -22.26 7.54 2.72
CA ASP A 102 -23.59 7.57 3.33
C ASP A 102 -23.86 6.33 4.19
N TYR A 103 -23.01 5.31 4.08
CA TYR A 103 -23.04 4.12 4.92
C TYR A 103 -22.36 4.29 6.27
N LEU A 104 -21.53 5.31 6.49
CA LEU A 104 -20.75 5.51 7.73
C LEU A 104 -21.51 6.34 8.78
N ASP A 105 -22.81 6.13 8.90
CA ASP A 105 -23.62 6.76 9.92
C ASP A 105 -23.32 6.15 11.31
N PRO A 106 -23.06 6.97 12.35
CA PRO A 106 -22.69 6.45 13.68
C PRO A 106 -23.72 5.53 14.31
N ASP A 107 -25.01 5.75 14.05
CA ASP A 107 -26.11 5.01 14.68
C ASP A 107 -26.33 3.65 14.01
N SER A 108 -26.07 3.54 12.72
CA SER A 108 -26.17 2.29 11.95
C SER A 108 -24.84 1.55 11.87
N PHE A 109 -23.82 2.13 11.22
CA PHE A 109 -22.51 1.51 11.00
C PHE A 109 -21.78 1.25 12.31
N GLY A 110 -21.72 2.26 13.19
CA GLY A 110 -21.00 2.19 14.45
C GLY A 110 -21.50 1.09 15.39
N CYS A 111 -22.75 0.65 15.23
CA CYS A 111 -23.39 -0.38 16.05
C CYS A 111 -23.30 -1.79 15.44
N GLN A 112 -22.81 -1.94 14.22
CA GLN A 112 -22.67 -3.28 13.62
C GLN A 112 -21.56 -4.06 14.30
N ALA A 113 -21.70 -5.39 14.29
CA ALA A 113 -20.73 -6.31 14.86
C ALA A 113 -20.42 -7.41 13.85
N TYR A 114 -19.16 -7.49 13.46
CA TYR A 114 -18.63 -8.50 12.56
C TYR A 114 -17.58 -9.31 13.30
N ARG A 115 -17.80 -10.62 13.38
CA ARG A 115 -16.86 -11.52 14.06
C ARG A 115 -15.56 -11.60 13.25
N GLY A 116 -14.42 -11.44 13.92
CA GLY A 116 -13.10 -11.62 13.29
C GLY A 116 -12.54 -10.41 12.56
N LEU A 117 -13.26 -9.28 12.56
CA LEU A 117 -12.87 -8.09 11.82
C LEU A 117 -11.54 -7.53 12.30
N GLN A 118 -10.61 -7.40 11.35
CA GLN A 118 -9.24 -6.91 11.57
C GLN A 118 -8.96 -5.64 10.75
N GLU A 119 -9.52 -5.56 9.54
CA GLU A 119 -9.28 -4.43 8.64
C GLU A 119 -10.58 -3.78 8.14
N VAL A 120 -10.57 -2.46 7.97
CA VAL A 120 -11.62 -1.73 7.24
C VAL A 120 -10.96 -0.93 6.13
N HIS A 121 -11.50 -1.01 4.91
CA HIS A 121 -11.07 -0.27 3.73
C HIS A 121 -12.20 0.68 3.34
N LEU A 122 -11.88 1.97 3.23
CA LEU A 122 -12.84 3.04 2.96
C LEU A 122 -12.43 3.71 1.65
N ASP A 123 -13.25 3.57 0.62
CA ASP A 123 -12.98 4.17 -0.70
C ASP A 123 -13.78 5.44 -0.89
N ASP A 124 -13.11 6.48 -1.41
CA ASP A 124 -13.70 7.75 -1.82
C ASP A 124 -14.44 8.50 -0.68
N GLN A 125 -13.83 8.56 0.51
CA GLN A 125 -14.51 9.06 1.70
C GLN A 125 -13.85 10.27 2.36
N CYS A 126 -14.59 11.39 2.33
CA CYS A 126 -14.46 12.53 3.25
C CYS A 126 -15.54 12.43 4.36
N ALA A 127 -15.69 11.26 4.98
CA ALA A 127 -16.67 11.05 6.04
C ALA A 127 -16.08 11.41 7.42
N PRO A 128 -16.83 12.08 8.30
CA PRO A 128 -16.40 12.28 9.68
C PRO A 128 -16.20 10.92 10.36
N ILE A 129 -15.07 10.72 11.03
CA ILE A 129 -14.74 9.46 11.72
C ILE A 129 -15.49 9.27 13.05
N THR A 130 -16.63 9.95 13.24
CA THR A 130 -17.43 9.93 14.46
C THR A 130 -18.00 8.54 14.77
N TRP A 131 -18.11 7.67 13.77
CA TRP A 131 -18.51 6.26 13.91
C TRP A 131 -17.41 5.39 14.55
N LEU A 132 -16.14 5.75 14.39
CA LEU A 132 -15.00 4.89 14.72
C LEU A 132 -14.93 4.47 16.19
N PRO A 133 -15.18 5.34 17.19
CA PRO A 133 -15.15 4.92 18.60
C PRO A 133 -16.13 3.78 18.90
N ASN A 134 -17.38 3.90 18.46
CA ASN A 134 -18.40 2.86 18.68
C ASN A 134 -18.06 1.61 17.88
N PHE A 135 -17.62 1.78 16.64
CA PHE A 135 -17.25 0.67 15.78
C PHE A 135 -16.05 -0.12 16.36
N ALA A 136 -14.98 0.55 16.79
CA ALA A 136 -13.81 -0.11 17.36
C ALA A 136 -14.14 -0.85 18.67
N LEU A 137 -15.06 -0.32 19.50
CA LEU A 137 -15.53 -1.02 20.71
C LEU A 137 -16.22 -2.35 20.39
N ASN A 138 -16.94 -2.42 19.26
CA ASN A 138 -17.61 -3.63 18.81
C ASN A 138 -16.66 -4.62 18.10
N HIS A 139 -15.43 -4.20 17.78
CA HIS A 139 -14.47 -4.99 17.02
C HIS A 139 -13.08 -5.03 17.70
N PRO A 140 -12.90 -5.85 18.75
CA PRO A 140 -11.66 -5.88 19.53
C PRO A 140 -10.43 -6.40 18.76
N LEU A 141 -10.63 -7.04 17.60
CA LEU A 141 -9.55 -7.51 16.72
C LEU A 141 -9.20 -6.48 15.63
N LEU A 142 -9.98 -5.40 15.51
CA LEU A 142 -9.76 -4.36 14.52
C LEU A 142 -8.43 -3.67 14.83
N ASN A 143 -7.49 -3.76 13.90
CA ASN A 143 -6.14 -3.23 14.08
C ASN A 143 -5.69 -2.33 12.93
N LYS A 144 -6.48 -2.22 11.87
CA LYS A 144 -6.12 -1.45 10.68
C LYS A 144 -7.32 -0.83 9.99
N ILE A 145 -7.17 0.43 9.59
CA ILE A 145 -8.16 1.13 8.77
C ILE A 145 -7.42 1.79 7.61
N VAL A 146 -7.84 1.51 6.39
CA VAL A 146 -7.26 2.04 5.16
C VAL A 146 -8.27 3.00 4.55
N PHE A 147 -7.83 4.23 4.35
CA PHE A 147 -8.56 5.25 3.61
C PHE A 147 -7.93 5.35 2.22
N ASN A 148 -8.71 5.04 1.18
CA ASN A 148 -8.33 5.18 -0.21
C ASN A 148 -9.01 6.41 -0.79
N PHE A 149 -8.24 7.25 -1.46
CA PHE A 149 -8.72 8.50 -2.02
C PHE A 149 -8.63 8.45 -3.54
N GLU A 150 -9.77 8.64 -4.21
CA GLU A 150 -9.80 8.69 -5.66
C GLU A 150 -9.08 9.94 -6.17
N ALA A 151 -8.38 9.78 -7.29
CA ALA A 151 -7.59 10.84 -7.88
C ALA A 151 -8.51 11.91 -8.48
N GLY A 152 -8.65 13.06 -7.83
CA GLY A 152 -9.18 14.25 -8.50
C GLY A 152 -9.80 15.31 -7.61
N TRP A 153 -10.36 14.95 -6.45
CA TRP A 153 -11.18 15.91 -5.69
C TRP A 153 -11.12 15.68 -4.19
N TYR A 154 -9.95 15.91 -3.59
CA TYR A 154 -9.92 16.36 -2.20
C TYR A 154 -10.43 17.81 -2.14
N SER A 155 -11.74 17.95 -2.33
CA SER A 155 -12.40 19.24 -2.20
C SER A 155 -13.03 19.34 -0.81
N ILE A 156 -12.41 20.18 0.03
CA ILE A 156 -13.10 21.19 0.87
C ILE A 156 -13.78 20.71 2.17
N PHE A 157 -13.93 19.41 2.45
CA PHE A 157 -14.77 18.99 3.59
C PHE A 157 -14.08 18.10 4.64
N HIS A 158 -13.71 18.75 5.76
CA HIS A 158 -13.63 18.27 7.17
C HIS A 158 -12.28 17.81 7.79
N HIS A 159 -11.72 18.64 8.69
CA HIS A 159 -11.66 18.54 10.18
C HIS A 159 -11.85 17.15 10.87
N PRO A 160 -11.26 16.95 12.09
CA PRO A 160 -10.13 16.07 12.51
C PRO A 160 -10.48 14.57 12.68
N PRO A 161 -9.53 13.68 13.11
CA PRO A 161 -8.59 13.85 14.22
C PRO A 161 -7.21 14.30 13.75
N PHE A 162 -6.99 14.34 12.44
CA PHE A 162 -5.69 14.60 11.87
C PHE A 162 -5.38 16.10 11.90
N PRO A 163 -4.10 16.48 12.12
CA PRO A 163 -3.68 17.87 12.13
C PRO A 163 -4.13 18.56 10.84
N ASP A 164 -4.30 19.90 10.88
CA ASP A 164 -4.74 20.75 9.78
C ASP A 164 -3.81 20.66 8.56
N PHE A 165 -3.83 19.50 7.89
CA PHE A 165 -3.18 19.22 6.64
C PHE A 165 -4.04 19.91 5.61
N ASN A 166 -3.60 21.09 5.17
CA ASN A 166 -4.35 21.85 4.17
C ASN A 166 -4.18 21.17 2.81
N ILE A 167 -5.01 20.17 2.54
CA ILE A 167 -4.98 19.33 1.33
C ILE A 167 -5.52 20.10 0.09
N THR A 168 -5.86 21.38 0.21
CA THR A 168 -6.14 22.24 -0.96
C THR A 168 -4.88 22.61 -1.75
N ASP A 169 -3.75 22.03 -1.40
CA ASP A 169 -2.46 22.31 -2.00
C ASP A 169 -2.25 21.46 -3.26
N TYR A 170 -2.24 22.11 -4.42
CA TYR A 170 -2.01 21.47 -5.72
C TYR A 170 -0.64 20.79 -5.85
N ARG A 171 0.27 21.00 -4.89
CA ARG A 171 1.62 20.40 -4.88
C ARG A 171 1.60 18.88 -4.73
N TYR A 172 0.55 18.28 -4.17
CA TYR A 172 0.46 16.82 -4.00
C TYR A 172 -0.98 16.29 -4.08
N ARG A 173 -1.11 14.97 -4.25
CA ARG A 173 -2.36 14.22 -4.13
C ARG A 173 -2.16 13.10 -3.12
N LEU A 174 -2.92 13.12 -2.02
CA LEU A 174 -2.98 12.01 -1.08
C LEU A 174 -3.82 10.89 -1.70
N HIS A 175 -3.23 9.71 -1.88
CA HIS A 175 -3.90 8.54 -2.47
C HIS A 175 -4.37 7.53 -1.45
N GLN A 176 -3.63 7.37 -0.35
CA GLN A 176 -4.00 6.43 0.69
C GLN A 176 -3.43 6.88 2.03
N LEU A 177 -4.18 6.60 3.09
CA LEU A 177 -3.75 6.77 4.46
C LEU A 177 -4.15 5.53 5.25
N THR A 178 -3.25 5.00 6.08
CA THR A 178 -3.51 3.80 6.88
C THR A 178 -3.31 4.10 8.34
N LEU A 179 -4.35 3.81 9.12
CA LEU A 179 -4.33 3.82 10.57
C LEU A 179 -4.00 2.42 11.07
N THR A 180 -3.19 2.33 12.11
CA THR A 180 -2.93 1.10 12.83
C THR A 180 -3.16 1.30 14.32
N TYR A 181 -3.75 0.29 14.95
CA TYR A 181 -3.95 0.25 16.38
C TYR A 181 -2.71 -0.34 17.06
N THR A 182 -2.06 0.45 17.90
CA THR A 182 -1.02 -0.06 18.80
C THR A 182 -1.70 -0.52 20.08
N SER A 183 -1.69 -1.83 20.33
CA SER A 183 -2.27 -2.40 21.55
C SER A 183 -1.69 -1.67 22.78
N PRO A 184 -2.53 -1.16 23.70
CA PRO A 184 -2.05 -0.46 24.87
C PRO A 184 -1.27 -1.46 25.73
N SER A 185 0.04 -1.25 25.84
CA SER A 185 0.80 -1.81 26.96
C SER A 185 0.08 -1.37 28.23
N SER A 186 -0.45 -2.33 28.97
CA SER A 186 -1.19 -2.18 30.23
C SER A 186 -0.58 -1.11 31.16
N ALA A 187 -0.99 0.15 31.02
CA ALA A 187 -0.87 1.21 32.00
C ALA A 187 -1.51 2.49 31.46
N THR A 188 -2.61 2.90 32.10
CA THR A 188 -3.23 4.24 32.02
C THR A 188 -3.95 4.64 30.73
N LEU A 189 -5.19 4.16 30.61
CA LEU A 189 -6.28 4.80 29.83
C LEU A 189 -6.58 6.21 30.39
N LYS A 190 -5.77 7.20 30.00
CA LYS A 190 -6.05 8.64 30.21
C LYS A 190 -6.00 9.40 28.87
N GLY A 191 -6.49 8.78 27.82
CA GLY A 191 -6.66 9.38 26.50
C GLY A 191 -7.99 9.00 25.92
N GLY A 192 -8.58 9.88 25.12
CA GLY A 192 -9.77 9.53 24.34
C GLY A 192 -9.52 8.32 23.43
N PRO A 193 -10.58 7.81 22.77
CA PRO A 193 -10.56 6.56 21.99
C PRO A 193 -9.56 6.51 20.83
N PHE A 194 -8.92 7.64 20.52
CA PHE A 194 -7.99 7.81 19.40
C PHE A 194 -6.52 7.80 19.80
N LYS A 195 -6.14 7.80 21.08
CA LYS A 195 -4.71 7.82 21.46
C LYS A 195 -3.96 6.55 21.06
N ASP A 196 -4.68 5.46 20.87
CA ASP A 196 -4.12 4.14 20.53
C ASP A 196 -4.09 3.89 19.01
N TRP A 197 -4.65 4.82 18.22
CA TRP A 197 -4.62 4.80 16.76
C TRP A 197 -3.61 5.81 16.25
N HIS A 198 -2.71 5.39 15.37
CA HIS A 198 -1.75 6.28 14.72
C HIS A 198 -1.70 5.99 13.22
N ILE A 199 -1.21 6.96 12.45
CA ILE A 199 -1.01 6.80 11.01
C ILE A 199 0.31 6.08 10.80
N SER A 200 0.23 4.83 10.35
CA SER A 200 1.38 3.97 10.08
C SER A 200 1.85 4.10 8.64
N ALA A 201 0.93 4.26 7.68
CA ALA A 201 1.29 4.36 6.27
C ALA A 201 0.59 5.50 5.51
N VAL A 202 1.33 6.11 4.59
CA VAL A 202 0.85 7.20 3.72
C VAL A 202 1.32 6.98 2.30
N LYS A 203 0.41 7.11 1.32
CA LYS A 203 0.70 7.11 -0.11
C LYS A 203 0.33 8.45 -0.72
N ILE A 204 1.33 9.14 -1.26
CA ILE A 204 1.18 10.44 -1.89
C ILE A 204 1.75 10.40 -3.30
N ALA A 205 1.07 11.05 -4.24
CA ALA A 205 1.65 11.46 -5.51
C ALA A 205 2.06 12.92 -5.40
N LEU A 206 3.30 13.26 -5.76
CA LEU A 206 3.79 14.64 -5.68
C LEU A 206 3.86 15.20 -7.09
N HIS A 207 3.40 16.44 -7.25
CA HIS A 207 3.46 17.18 -8.51
C HIS A 207 4.57 18.21 -8.49
N ASN A 208 4.73 18.89 -7.35
CA ASN A 208 5.69 19.96 -7.12
C ASN A 208 6.22 19.92 -5.68
N SER A 209 7.41 20.51 -5.46
CA SER A 209 7.93 20.80 -4.11
C SER A 209 8.07 19.57 -3.20
N THR A 210 8.73 18.52 -3.72
CA THR A 210 8.93 17.24 -3.02
C THR A 210 9.38 17.42 -1.57
N ILE A 211 10.40 18.25 -1.34
CA ILE A 211 10.99 18.47 -0.02
C ILE A 211 10.00 19.12 0.96
N GLU A 212 9.27 20.14 0.52
CA GLU A 212 8.33 20.86 1.38
C GLU A 212 7.15 19.96 1.77
N VAL A 213 6.61 19.19 0.82
CA VAL A 213 5.50 18.27 1.10
C VAL A 213 5.98 17.15 2.04
N LEU A 214 7.15 16.57 1.81
CA LEU A 214 7.71 15.56 2.69
C LEU A 214 7.95 16.09 4.10
N ALA A 215 8.37 17.34 4.25
CA ALA A 215 8.54 17.97 5.55
C ALA A 215 7.21 18.07 6.28
N LEU A 216 6.15 18.52 5.59
CA LEU A 216 4.81 18.58 6.14
C LEU A 216 4.32 17.20 6.58
N VAL A 217 4.48 16.17 5.73
CA VAL A 217 4.05 14.79 6.04
C VAL A 217 4.80 14.27 7.28
N GLY A 218 6.11 14.51 7.38
CA GLY A 218 6.91 14.10 8.53
C GLY A 218 6.47 14.80 9.82
N ASP A 219 6.18 16.10 9.76
CA ASP A 219 5.74 16.88 10.91
C ASP A 219 4.31 16.50 11.35
N ALA A 220 3.43 16.12 10.41
CA ALA A 220 2.06 15.73 10.70
C ALA A 220 1.92 14.28 11.20
N PHE A 221 2.80 13.38 10.77
CA PHE A 221 2.72 11.94 11.05
C PHE A 221 4.04 11.42 11.66
N PRO A 222 4.36 11.78 12.91
CA PRO A 222 5.64 11.42 13.53
C PRO A 222 5.85 9.91 13.70
N GLU A 223 4.77 9.13 13.82
CA GLU A 223 4.79 7.67 13.99
C GLU A 223 4.74 6.90 12.66
N LEU A 224 4.92 7.58 11.52
CA LEU A 224 4.81 6.97 10.20
C LEU A 224 5.87 5.87 10.01
N ASP A 225 5.44 4.64 9.73
CA ASP A 225 6.29 3.49 9.49
C ASP A 225 6.59 3.25 8.00
N THR A 226 5.66 3.64 7.12
CA THR A 226 5.72 3.34 5.70
C THR A 226 5.30 4.55 4.87
N LEU A 227 6.18 4.99 3.99
CA LEU A 227 5.93 6.09 3.08
C LEU A 227 5.99 5.62 1.63
N PHE A 228 4.92 5.84 0.88
CA PHE A 228 4.83 5.58 -0.55
C PHE A 228 4.80 6.92 -1.30
N ILE A 229 5.79 7.15 -2.16
CA ILE A 229 5.92 8.39 -2.95
C ILE A 229 5.81 8.05 -4.42
N ASP A 230 4.93 8.73 -5.13
CA ASP A 230 4.76 8.58 -6.58
C ASP A 230 5.03 9.89 -7.31
N LEU A 231 6.14 9.95 -8.03
CA LEU A 231 6.50 11.08 -8.90
C LEU A 231 6.15 10.83 -10.37
N SER A 232 5.66 9.63 -10.73
CA SER A 232 5.44 9.27 -12.14
C SER A 232 4.27 10.01 -12.80
N LYS A 233 3.34 10.54 -12.00
CA LYS A 233 2.18 11.30 -12.49
C LYS A 233 2.50 12.77 -12.77
N ALA A 234 3.54 13.31 -12.14
CA ALA A 234 3.98 14.68 -12.38
C ALA A 234 4.53 14.87 -13.81
N THR A 235 4.92 13.77 -14.47
CA THR A 235 5.47 13.79 -15.84
C THR A 235 4.42 13.53 -16.94
N GLN A 236 3.16 13.27 -16.60
CA GLN A 236 2.11 12.89 -17.57
C GLN A 236 1.10 14.00 -17.89
N ASP A 237 0.88 14.96 -16.99
CA ASP A 237 -0.03 16.08 -17.25
C ASP A 237 0.73 17.17 -18.05
N ASP A 238 0.48 17.19 -19.37
CA ASP A 238 1.02 18.10 -20.39
C ASP A 238 0.95 19.60 -20.01
N ASP A 239 1.95 20.36 -20.48
CA ASP A 239 2.20 21.83 -20.40
C ASP A 239 2.92 22.43 -19.18
N SER A 240 3.14 21.68 -18.10
CA SER A 240 4.07 22.12 -17.05
C SER A 240 4.82 20.93 -16.49
N ALA A 241 5.82 20.44 -17.23
CA ALA A 241 6.93 19.69 -16.66
C ALA A 241 7.65 20.62 -15.68
N PHE A 242 7.10 20.77 -14.47
CA PHE A 242 7.77 21.46 -13.41
C PHE A 242 9.10 20.74 -13.18
N ASP A 243 10.17 21.51 -13.02
CA ASP A 243 11.48 21.02 -12.63
C ASP A 243 11.36 20.31 -11.27
N LEU A 244 11.03 19.02 -11.29
CA LEU A 244 11.04 18.10 -10.15
C LEU A 244 12.47 17.79 -9.69
N GLU A 245 13.46 18.52 -10.20
CA GLU A 245 14.83 18.39 -9.79
C GLU A 245 14.97 18.88 -8.35
N TYR A 246 15.42 17.99 -7.49
CA TYR A 246 15.83 18.32 -6.14
C TYR A 246 17.18 17.68 -5.86
N HIS A 247 17.89 18.23 -4.88
CA HIS A 247 19.17 17.68 -4.51
C HIS A 247 18.97 16.45 -3.60
N SER A 248 19.76 15.41 -3.83
CA SER A 248 19.70 14.19 -2.98
C SER A 248 19.92 14.50 -1.50
N ASP A 249 20.71 15.53 -1.18
CA ASP A 249 20.95 15.95 0.21
C ASP A 249 19.69 16.53 0.86
N ASP A 250 18.87 17.28 0.12
CA ASP A 250 17.63 17.84 0.64
C ASP A 250 16.62 16.73 0.94
N LEU A 251 16.58 15.70 0.07
CA LEU A 251 15.76 14.51 0.29
C LEU A 251 16.22 13.77 1.55
N VAL A 252 17.53 13.59 1.73
CA VAL A 252 18.09 12.95 2.93
C VAL A 252 17.77 13.78 4.18
N GLU A 253 17.91 15.10 4.10
CA GLU A 253 17.62 16.02 5.20
C GLU A 253 16.15 15.99 5.59
N VAL A 254 15.22 15.99 4.65
CA VAL A 254 13.79 15.93 5.00
C VAL A 254 13.40 14.57 5.56
N LEU A 255 13.97 13.48 5.05
CA LEU A 255 13.66 12.13 5.51
C LEU A 255 14.11 11.88 6.96
N ILE A 256 15.07 12.65 7.49
CA ILE A 256 15.48 12.55 8.91
C ILE A 256 14.35 12.85 9.90
N ARG A 257 13.33 13.58 9.45
CA ARG A 257 12.16 13.97 10.26
C ARG A 257 11.28 12.76 10.60
N PHE A 258 11.40 11.67 9.84
CA PHE A 258 10.61 10.47 10.06
C PHE A 258 11.36 9.49 10.96
N HIS A 259 11.21 9.64 12.27
CA HIS A 259 11.94 8.85 13.27
C HIS A 259 11.55 7.35 13.31
N HIS A 260 10.35 7.03 12.85
CA HIS A 260 9.80 5.66 12.87
C HIS A 260 9.73 5.00 11.49
N LEU A 261 10.19 5.70 10.44
CA LEU A 261 10.09 5.22 9.07
C LEU A 261 10.97 4.00 8.84
N ARG A 262 10.32 2.87 8.58
CA ARG A 262 10.97 1.57 8.30
C ARG A 262 10.98 1.26 6.82
N THR A 263 9.98 1.71 6.09
CA THR A 263 9.79 1.35 4.69
C THR A 263 9.55 2.58 3.83
N ILE A 264 10.37 2.76 2.79
CA ILE A 264 10.12 3.72 1.72
C ILE A 264 9.78 2.94 0.46
N ARG A 265 8.71 3.33 -0.24
CA ARG A 265 8.44 2.87 -1.60
C ARG A 265 8.37 4.07 -2.52
N SER A 266 9.15 4.04 -3.60
CA SER A 266 9.18 5.11 -4.59
C SER A 266 8.75 4.62 -5.97
N ASN A 267 7.98 5.48 -6.65
CA ASN A 267 7.91 5.49 -8.11
C ASN A 267 8.63 6.74 -8.60
N SER A 268 9.77 6.57 -9.26
CA SER A 268 10.60 7.64 -9.84
C SER A 268 11.11 8.68 -8.83
N LEU A 269 11.50 8.32 -7.61
CA LEU A 269 12.05 9.28 -6.63
C LEU A 269 13.54 9.52 -6.91
N PHE A 270 14.33 8.45 -6.94
CA PHE A 270 15.78 8.55 -6.83
C PHE A 270 16.46 9.11 -8.08
N LEU A 271 15.91 8.90 -9.27
CA LEU A 271 16.53 9.36 -10.51
C LEU A 271 16.36 10.87 -10.76
N PHE A 272 15.39 11.53 -10.12
CA PHE A 272 15.28 13.00 -10.15
C PHE A 272 16.16 13.70 -9.11
N ALA A 273 16.77 12.93 -8.21
CA ALA A 273 17.68 13.47 -7.22
C ALA A 273 19.04 13.76 -7.87
N GLN A 274 19.42 15.03 -7.95
CA GLN A 274 20.76 15.40 -8.39
C GLN A 274 21.77 14.96 -7.33
N VAL A 275 22.76 14.17 -7.75
CA VAL A 275 23.90 13.82 -6.92
C VAL A 275 24.93 14.94 -7.06
N PRO A 276 25.41 15.56 -5.97
CA PRO A 276 26.47 16.55 -6.05
C PRO A 276 27.69 15.88 -6.69
N SER A 277 28.06 16.33 -7.89
CA SER A 277 29.28 15.86 -8.54
C SER A 277 30.46 16.38 -7.73
N THR A 278 30.96 15.57 -6.79
CA THR A 278 32.16 15.87 -6.01
C THR A 278 33.44 15.80 -6.85
N ALA A 279 33.33 15.54 -8.16
CA ALA A 279 34.47 15.67 -9.06
C ALA A 279 34.82 17.16 -9.18
N PRO A 280 36.03 17.60 -8.80
CA PRO A 280 36.49 18.93 -9.18
C PRO A 280 36.37 19.00 -10.70
N ARG A 281 35.52 19.92 -11.20
CA ARG A 281 35.50 20.27 -12.62
C ARG A 281 36.95 20.56 -12.97
N SER A 282 37.57 19.62 -13.68
CA SER A 282 38.92 19.80 -14.19
C SER A 282 38.87 21.10 -15.00
N PRO A 283 39.79 22.06 -14.79
CA PRO A 283 39.79 23.28 -15.57
C PRO A 283 39.76 22.92 -17.05
N PRO A 284 39.03 23.69 -17.89
CA PRO A 284 38.93 23.39 -19.31
C PRO A 284 40.34 23.19 -19.86
N PRO A 285 40.61 22.08 -20.57
CA PRO A 285 41.93 21.82 -21.09
C PRO A 285 42.29 22.96 -22.05
N SER A 286 43.32 23.73 -21.68
CA SER A 286 43.92 24.74 -22.54
C SER A 286 44.30 24.07 -23.86
N ASP A 287 43.94 24.73 -24.96
CA ASP A 287 44.05 24.28 -26.34
C ASP A 287 45.29 23.43 -26.62
N CYS A 288 45.07 22.12 -26.79
CA CYS A 288 46.01 21.21 -27.42
C CYS A 288 45.32 20.63 -28.66
N PRO A 289 45.71 21.04 -29.88
CA PRO A 289 45.15 20.47 -31.09
C PRO A 289 45.71 19.05 -31.26
N GLY A 290 44.85 18.04 -31.14
CA GLY A 290 45.22 16.65 -31.44
C GLY A 290 44.65 15.56 -30.54
N ARG A 291 43.70 15.84 -29.63
CA ARG A 291 43.05 14.79 -28.84
C ARG A 291 41.80 14.27 -29.56
N PRO A 292 41.66 12.95 -29.79
CA PRO A 292 40.43 12.39 -30.34
C PRO A 292 39.26 12.71 -29.41
N HIS A 293 38.12 13.08 -30.00
CA HIS A 293 36.89 13.38 -29.29
C HIS A 293 36.56 12.25 -28.28
N PRO A 294 36.13 12.58 -27.05
CA PRO A 294 35.54 11.59 -26.18
C PRO A 294 34.30 11.06 -26.89
N GLY A 295 34.33 9.78 -27.26
CA GLY A 295 33.15 9.10 -27.79
C GLY A 295 32.01 9.26 -26.79
N THR A 296 30.81 9.51 -27.31
CA THR A 296 29.56 9.50 -26.56
C THR A 296 29.56 8.27 -25.63
N PRO A 297 29.35 8.42 -24.31
CA PRO A 297 29.33 7.28 -23.39
C PRO A 297 28.35 6.24 -23.93
N GLY A 298 28.86 5.03 -24.17
CA GLY A 298 28.05 3.94 -24.73
C GLY A 298 26.87 3.63 -23.81
N SER A 299 25.74 3.19 -24.37
CA SER A 299 24.50 2.89 -23.65
C SER A 299 24.76 2.16 -22.33
N HIS A 300 25.56 1.08 -22.33
CA HIS A 300 25.91 0.30 -21.14
C HIS A 300 26.57 1.08 -19.97
N GLN A 301 27.22 2.22 -20.21
CA GLN A 301 27.77 3.05 -19.13
C GLN A 301 26.66 3.84 -18.40
N LEU A 302 25.67 4.36 -19.13
CA LEU A 302 24.51 5.03 -18.55
C LEU A 302 23.62 4.04 -17.76
N GLU A 303 23.58 2.78 -18.18
CA GLU A 303 22.78 1.74 -17.53
C GLU A 303 23.28 1.36 -16.13
N ASN A 304 24.60 1.20 -15.98
CA ASN A 304 25.21 0.90 -14.69
C ASN A 304 25.21 2.13 -13.75
N GLN A 305 25.15 3.33 -14.32
CA GLN A 305 25.13 4.57 -13.56
C GLN A 305 23.84 4.71 -12.75
N ALA A 306 22.68 4.40 -13.34
CA ALA A 306 21.38 4.51 -12.65
C ALA A 306 21.27 3.61 -11.41
N ASP A 307 21.70 2.34 -11.48
CA ASP A 307 21.74 1.45 -10.30
C ASP A 307 22.68 1.99 -9.22
N SER A 308 23.87 2.45 -9.63
CA SER A 308 24.84 3.06 -8.71
C SER A 308 24.29 4.32 -8.03
N ASP A 309 23.59 5.18 -8.76
CA ASP A 309 23.02 6.43 -8.24
C ASP A 309 21.91 6.16 -7.23
N VAL A 310 20.98 5.25 -7.58
CA VAL A 310 19.92 4.81 -6.66
C VAL A 310 20.52 4.23 -5.37
N ARG A 311 21.49 3.32 -5.49
CA ARG A 311 22.13 2.70 -4.31
C ARG A 311 22.91 3.70 -3.48
N SER A 312 23.60 4.64 -4.11
CA SER A 312 24.32 5.72 -3.44
C SER A 312 23.33 6.57 -2.62
N CYS A 313 22.24 7.03 -3.25
CA CYS A 313 21.21 7.81 -2.57
C CYS A 313 20.59 7.04 -1.40
N VAL A 314 20.16 5.78 -1.62
CA VAL A 314 19.58 4.93 -0.58
C VAL A 314 20.56 4.67 0.57
N SER A 315 21.85 4.50 0.29
CA SER A 315 22.88 4.34 1.33
C SER A 315 22.99 5.58 2.21
N ARG A 316 22.90 6.77 1.62
CA ARG A 316 22.91 8.02 2.38
C ARG A 316 21.66 8.20 3.24
N ILE A 317 20.49 7.84 2.72
CA ILE A 317 19.25 7.84 3.49
C ILE A 317 19.34 6.83 4.64
N ALA A 318 19.82 5.61 4.37
CA ALA A 318 19.98 4.55 5.38
C ALA A 318 20.89 4.95 6.54
N LEU A 319 21.95 5.72 6.28
CA LEU A 319 22.84 6.29 7.30
C LEU A 319 22.18 7.38 8.13
N THR A 320 21.22 8.10 7.56
CA THR A 320 20.61 9.29 8.17
C THR A 320 19.29 8.97 8.89
N VAL A 321 18.53 7.99 8.40
CA VAL A 321 17.25 7.53 8.96
C VAL A 321 17.50 6.19 9.65
N PRO A 322 17.73 6.14 10.97
CA PRO A 322 18.21 4.93 11.65
C PRO A 322 17.18 3.80 11.67
N SER A 323 15.90 4.14 11.61
CA SER A 323 14.78 3.18 11.60
C SER A 323 14.58 2.49 10.25
N LEU A 324 15.19 3.00 9.16
CA LEU A 324 14.94 2.50 7.82
C LEU A 324 15.43 1.05 7.69
N GLN A 325 14.58 0.19 7.15
CA GLN A 325 14.85 -1.24 6.96
C GLN A 325 14.68 -1.66 5.49
N ASN A 326 13.70 -1.09 4.78
CA ASN A 326 13.34 -1.50 3.43
C ASN A 326 13.16 -0.30 2.52
N VAL A 327 13.70 -0.39 1.30
CA VAL A 327 13.43 0.54 0.21
C VAL A 327 12.97 -0.24 -1.02
N LEU A 328 11.74 0.02 -1.45
CA LEU A 328 11.16 -0.55 -2.66
C LEU A 328 11.25 0.49 -3.77
N VAL A 329 12.00 0.15 -4.81
CA VAL A 329 12.36 1.07 -5.90
C VAL A 329 11.58 0.69 -7.15
N ARG A 330 11.00 1.67 -7.83
CA ARG A 330 10.46 1.54 -9.19
C ARG A 330 10.73 2.84 -9.96
N GLU A 331 11.79 2.88 -10.74
CA GLU A 331 12.28 4.09 -11.40
C GLU A 331 12.24 3.93 -12.92
N VAL A 332 11.71 4.93 -13.62
CA VAL A 332 11.77 4.98 -15.09
C VAL A 332 13.11 5.57 -15.49
N VAL A 333 14.00 4.77 -16.09
CA VAL A 333 15.28 5.24 -16.60
C VAL A 333 15.07 5.74 -18.04
N PRO A 334 15.19 7.05 -18.31
CA PRO A 334 15.15 7.56 -19.67
C PRO A 334 16.32 6.98 -20.45
N GLN A 335 16.05 6.38 -21.61
CA GLN A 335 17.10 6.18 -22.61
C GLN A 335 17.34 7.52 -23.30
N GLY A 336 18.59 7.83 -23.64
CA GLY A 336 18.95 9.12 -24.24
C GLY A 336 18.06 9.53 -25.42
N LEU A 337 18.09 10.82 -25.78
CA LEU A 337 17.20 11.57 -26.69
C LEU A 337 16.70 10.89 -28.00
N GLU A 338 17.23 9.74 -28.39
CA GLU A 338 16.91 9.04 -29.66
C GLU A 338 16.24 7.66 -29.49
N SER A 339 15.99 7.16 -28.27
CA SER A 339 15.35 5.84 -28.06
C SER A 339 14.00 5.98 -27.35
N GLU A 340 12.93 5.65 -28.06
CA GLU A 340 11.54 5.62 -27.55
C GLU A 340 11.32 4.52 -26.49
N ASN A 341 12.27 3.60 -26.32
CA ASN A 341 12.14 2.47 -25.40
C ASN A 341 12.85 2.74 -24.08
N GLY A 342 12.21 3.45 -23.15
CA GLY A 342 12.72 3.55 -21.78
C GLY A 342 12.84 2.18 -21.09
N SER A 343 13.56 2.13 -19.97
CA SER A 343 13.64 0.91 -19.15
C SER A 343 13.17 1.17 -17.73
N LEU A 344 12.51 0.19 -17.13
CA LEU A 344 12.09 0.22 -15.73
C LEU A 344 13.17 -0.42 -14.86
N LEU A 345 13.69 0.32 -13.89
CA LEU A 345 14.55 -0.20 -12.84
C LEU A 345 13.69 -0.44 -11.59
N GLU A 346 13.49 -1.69 -11.20
CA GLU A 346 12.65 -2.03 -10.06
C GLU A 346 13.29 -3.07 -9.15
N GLY A 347 13.03 -2.99 -7.85
CA GLY A 347 13.56 -3.97 -6.92
C GLY A 347 13.35 -3.62 -5.46
N ARG A 348 13.94 -4.45 -4.61
CA ARG A 348 13.92 -4.29 -3.16
C ARG A 348 15.35 -4.18 -2.66
N LEU A 349 15.59 -3.11 -1.92
CA LEU A 349 16.81 -2.88 -1.18
C LEU A 349 16.52 -3.04 0.31
N GLU A 350 17.39 -3.75 1.00
CA GLU A 350 17.33 -4.01 2.44
C GLU A 350 18.51 -3.35 3.13
N VAL A 351 18.22 -2.62 4.19
CA VAL A 351 19.23 -1.96 5.03
C VAL A 351 19.53 -2.89 6.21
N ARG A 352 20.78 -3.33 6.31
CA ARG A 352 21.19 -4.22 7.40
C ARG A 352 21.28 -3.48 8.73
N ASP A 353 20.77 -4.11 9.78
CA ASP A 353 20.94 -3.61 11.15
C ASP A 353 22.44 -3.56 11.52
N GLY A 354 22.85 -2.49 12.19
CA GLY A 354 24.23 -2.28 12.61
C GLY A 354 25.03 -1.43 11.64
N ASP A 355 25.61 -2.04 10.59
CA ASP A 355 26.51 -1.34 9.65
C ASP A 355 25.78 -0.46 8.62
N ARG A 356 24.44 -0.54 8.58
CA ARG A 356 23.57 0.20 7.67
C ARG A 356 23.91 -0.03 6.19
N SER A 357 24.54 -1.15 5.87
CA SER A 357 24.86 -1.53 4.50
C SER A 357 23.58 -1.83 3.71
N VAL A 358 23.52 -1.34 2.47
CA VAL A 358 22.39 -1.53 1.57
C VAL A 358 22.65 -2.75 0.68
N THR A 359 21.79 -3.75 0.78
CA THR A 359 21.84 -4.99 -0.01
C THR A 359 20.54 -5.18 -0.78
N GLY A 360 20.48 -6.19 -1.65
CA GLY A 360 19.29 -6.48 -2.46
C GLY A 360 19.51 -6.30 -3.96
N GLN A 361 18.48 -6.60 -4.74
CA GLN A 361 18.55 -6.68 -6.20
C GLN A 361 17.65 -5.61 -6.83
N LEU A 362 18.22 -4.86 -7.77
CA LEU A 362 17.46 -4.06 -8.73
C LEU A 362 17.49 -4.79 -10.06
N LEU A 363 16.32 -5.04 -10.62
CA LEU A 363 16.11 -5.70 -11.90
C LEU A 363 15.69 -4.65 -12.91
N ARG A 364 16.26 -4.76 -14.11
CA ARG A 364 15.89 -3.90 -15.23
C ARG A 364 14.91 -4.65 -16.13
N LYS A 365 13.80 -4.01 -16.45
CA LYS A 365 12.78 -4.53 -17.36
C LYS A 365 12.56 -3.55 -18.50
N PRO A 366 12.31 -4.03 -19.73
CA PRO A 366 11.83 -3.14 -20.79
C PRO A 366 10.47 -2.56 -20.37
N LEU A 367 10.21 -1.29 -20.68
CA LEU A 367 8.86 -0.73 -20.60
C LEU A 367 8.04 -1.41 -21.71
N SER A 368 7.03 -2.19 -21.32
CA SER A 368 6.14 -2.94 -22.21
C SER A 368 4.94 -2.11 -22.66
#